data_AF-A2SGF0-F1
#
_entry.id   AF-A2SGF0-F1
#
_cell.length_a   1.000
_cell.length_b   1.000
_cell.length_c   1.000
_cell.angle_alpha   90.00
_cell.angle_beta   90.00
_cell.angle_gamma   90.00
#
_symmetry.space_group_name_H-M   'P 1'
#
loop_
_entity.id
_entity.type
_entity.pdbx_description
1 polymer ?
#
loop_
_entity_poly.entity_id
_entity_poly.type
_entity_poly.pdbx_seq_one_letter_code
_entity_poly.pdbx_strand_id
1 'polypeptide(L)'
;MSSVAALPFSAWPTGRKVAAGAFAVMGYIALACAAVYLAGVLFLVLNKANPKQAQFASIVHYWGLYADDAQLRKKLQLAIGVSGIGLLILLPAGLVAAARPRRALHGDARFASPAEVDRAGLTGGDGQPGILIGRHRGKFLSLPGQLSVMLSAPTRSGKGVGVVIPNLLNWPDSVVVLDIKGENYDITAGYRAAHGQAVYAFSPFDEDARSQRDADEYSAMLGHFTERATSRGHSRSFSGHGHSTVSRNESEQRRALLLPQEFKELGSERLVVIFENCKPILGEKIRYYRDKAFTSRLRPAPAVPRMNMDLHLARVQERWRYVDDELGPGDGLDYEQLAYDMSRLPALADGEPGQVAEGILDFMVGPRPGGASNGGAIEAVADEDDVLLSEDSTVVIADPSVIERADIT
;
A
#
# COMPACT_ATOMS: atom_id res chain seq x y z
N MET A 1 19.09 20.92 -0.07
CA MET A 1 18.67 22.22 -0.62
C MET A 1 17.29 22.03 -1.23
N SER A 2 16.23 22.61 -0.65
CA SER A 2 14.90 22.60 -1.27
C SER A 2 14.15 23.86 -0.85
N SER A 3 14.07 24.81 -1.77
CA SER A 3 13.21 25.97 -1.70
C SER A 3 11.75 25.51 -1.76
N VAL A 4 11.02 25.61 -0.66
CA VAL A 4 9.56 25.71 -0.72
C VAL A 4 9.26 27.11 -1.24
N ALA A 5 9.44 27.30 -2.54
CA ALA A 5 8.90 28.45 -3.22
C ALA A 5 7.41 28.18 -3.38
N ALA A 6 6.57 29.07 -2.86
CA ALA A 6 5.25 29.28 -3.45
C ALA A 6 5.44 29.27 -4.98
N LEU A 7 4.56 28.57 -5.72
CA LEU A 7 4.67 28.43 -7.18
C LEU A 7 5.20 29.74 -7.77
N PRO A 8 6.33 29.74 -8.49
CA PRO A 8 6.84 30.96 -9.07
C PRO A 8 5.71 31.60 -9.87
N PHE A 9 5.63 32.92 -9.89
CA PHE A 9 4.55 33.65 -10.58
C PHE A 9 4.36 33.16 -12.03
N SER A 10 5.38 32.57 -12.65
CA SER A 10 5.34 31.90 -13.94
C SER A 10 4.35 30.72 -14.03
N ALA A 11 4.13 29.94 -12.96
CA ALA A 11 3.32 28.72 -12.95
C ALA A 11 1.82 28.93 -12.62
N TRP A 12 1.39 30.17 -12.37
CA TRP A 12 -0.01 30.46 -12.08
C TRP A 12 -0.85 30.46 -13.37
N PRO A 13 -2.14 30.06 -13.32
CA PRO A 13 -3.06 30.28 -14.44
C PRO A 13 -3.16 31.77 -14.79
N THR A 14 -3.29 32.10 -16.08
CA THR A 14 -3.30 33.49 -16.58
C THR A 14 -4.32 34.37 -15.83
N GLY A 15 -5.54 33.86 -15.59
CA GLY A 15 -6.57 34.59 -14.83
C GLY A 15 -6.16 34.92 -13.39
N ARG A 16 -5.42 34.02 -12.72
CA ARG A 16 -4.93 34.25 -11.34
C ARG A 16 -3.80 35.28 -11.30
N LYS A 17 -2.94 35.32 -12.33
CA LYS A 17 -1.90 36.36 -12.47
C LYS A 17 -2.51 37.73 -12.67
N VAL A 18 -3.50 37.83 -13.56
CA VAL A 18 -4.22 39.08 -13.85
C VAL A 18 -4.94 39.58 -12.60
N ALA A 19 -5.65 38.70 -11.88
CA ALA A 19 -6.35 39.07 -10.65
C ALA A 19 -5.38 39.55 -9.54
N ALA A 20 -4.24 38.88 -9.36
CA ALA A 20 -3.23 39.29 -8.38
C ALA A 20 -2.55 40.61 -8.75
N GLY A 21 -2.27 40.82 -10.04
CA GLY A 21 -1.76 42.10 -10.55
C GLY A 21 -2.75 43.24 -10.33
N ALA A 22 -4.03 43.04 -10.68
CA ALA A 22 -5.08 44.02 -10.46
C ALA A 22 -5.25 44.35 -8.97
N PHE A 23 -5.22 43.35 -8.09
CA PHE A 23 -5.29 43.56 -6.64
C PHE A 23 -4.09 44.35 -6.11
N ALA A 24 -2.87 44.05 -6.57
CA ALA A 24 -1.67 44.79 -6.18
C ALA A 24 -1.72 46.25 -6.65
N VAL A 25 -2.18 46.50 -7.88
CA VAL A 25 -2.35 47.86 -8.43
C VAL A 25 -3.41 48.63 -7.63
N MET A 26 -4.58 48.05 -7.38
CA MET A 26 -5.63 48.69 -6.57
C MET A 26 -5.14 48.98 -5.14
N GLY A 27 -4.42 48.04 -4.53
CA GLY A 27 -3.82 48.22 -3.20
C GLY A 27 -2.79 49.34 -3.17
N TYR A 28 -1.94 49.45 -4.21
CA TYR A 28 -0.97 50.53 -4.31
C TYR A 28 -1.62 51.90 -4.54
N ILE A 29 -2.68 51.96 -5.37
CA ILE A 29 -3.48 53.18 -5.56
C ILE A 29 -4.10 53.62 -4.22
N ALA A 30 -4.68 52.68 -3.45
CA ALA A 30 -5.25 52.98 -2.14
C ALA A 30 -4.18 53.51 -1.16
N LEU A 31 -2.98 52.93 -1.14
CA LEU A 31 -1.86 53.42 -0.34
C LEU A 31 -1.38 54.80 -0.80
N ALA A 32 -1.38 55.09 -2.10
CA ALA A 32 -1.03 56.40 -2.64
C ALA A 32 -2.05 57.46 -2.22
N CYS A 33 -3.35 57.17 -2.30
CA CYS A 33 -4.39 58.05 -1.80
C CYS A 33 -4.25 58.29 -0.29
N ALA A 34 -3.95 57.25 0.48
CA ALA A 34 -3.70 57.36 1.92
C ALA A 34 -2.46 58.20 2.23
N ALA A 35 -1.39 58.09 1.42
CA ALA A 35 -0.18 58.89 1.57
C ALA A 35 -0.44 60.38 1.31
N VAL A 36 -1.20 60.71 0.27
CA VAL A 36 -1.60 62.10 -0.04
C VAL A 36 -2.44 62.71 1.11
N TYR A 37 -3.39 61.95 1.65
CA TYR A 37 -4.18 62.40 2.81
C TYR A 37 -3.30 62.58 4.06
N LEU A 38 -2.45 61.59 4.37
CA LEU A 38 -1.56 61.62 5.52
C LEU A 38 -0.55 62.78 5.43
N ALA A 39 -0.07 63.12 4.23
CA ALA A 39 0.78 64.29 4.01
C ALA A 39 0.07 65.59 4.45
N GLY A 40 -1.22 65.75 4.11
CA GLY A 40 -2.03 66.90 4.52
C GLY A 40 -2.20 66.98 6.03
N VAL A 41 -2.50 65.85 6.68
CA VAL A 41 -2.59 65.75 8.15
C VAL A 41 -1.25 66.11 8.79
N LEU A 42 -0.15 65.53 8.30
CA LEU A 42 1.18 65.74 8.87
C LEU A 42 1.65 67.20 8.70
N PHE A 43 1.33 67.85 7.58
CA PHE A 43 1.60 69.27 7.37
C PHE A 43 0.87 70.16 8.39
N LEU A 44 -0.41 69.88 8.68
CA LEU A 44 -1.16 70.61 9.71
C LEU A 44 -0.56 70.42 11.10
N VAL A 45 -0.16 69.18 11.44
CA VAL A 45 0.51 68.88 12.71
C VAL A 45 1.86 69.63 12.84
N LEU A 46 2.67 69.65 11.78
CA LEU A 46 3.95 70.38 11.74
C LEU A 46 3.80 71.91 11.85
N ASN A 47 2.59 72.42 11.61
CA ASN A 47 2.23 73.82 11.78
C ASN A 47 1.36 74.08 13.02
N LYS A 48 1.20 73.08 13.90
CA LYS A 48 0.37 73.15 15.12
C LYS A 48 -1.09 73.54 14.83
N ALA A 49 -1.58 73.25 13.63
CA ALA A 49 -2.96 73.44 13.21
C ALA A 49 -3.80 72.18 13.50
N ASN A 50 -5.13 72.32 13.46
CA ASN A 50 -6.02 71.20 13.77
C ASN A 50 -5.99 70.14 12.65
N PRO A 51 -5.52 68.91 12.91
CA PRO A 51 -5.40 67.86 11.89
C PRO A 51 -6.74 67.41 11.33
N LYS A 52 -7.86 67.64 12.03
CA LYS A 52 -9.22 67.29 11.57
C LYS A 52 -9.68 68.12 10.35
N GLN A 53 -8.96 69.19 10.01
CA GLN A 53 -9.26 70.01 8.83
C GLN A 53 -8.65 69.44 7.54
N ALA A 54 -7.84 68.39 7.62
CA ALA A 54 -7.28 67.74 6.44
C ALA A 54 -8.38 67.07 5.61
N GLN A 55 -8.36 67.34 4.31
CA GLN A 55 -9.16 66.69 3.28
C GLN A 55 -8.22 65.98 2.29
N PHE A 56 -8.76 65.09 1.45
CA PHE A 56 -7.95 64.32 0.49
C PHE A 56 -7.10 65.17 -0.46
N ALA A 57 -7.56 66.37 -0.84
CA ALA A 57 -6.83 67.28 -1.73
C ALA A 57 -6.02 68.37 -1.00
N SER A 58 -6.01 68.37 0.34
CA SER A 58 -5.43 69.45 1.13
C SER A 58 -3.96 69.69 0.82
N ILE A 59 -3.16 68.64 0.60
CA ILE A 59 -1.73 68.79 0.33
C ILE A 59 -1.46 69.50 -1.00
N VAL A 60 -2.29 69.27 -2.02
CA VAL A 60 -2.18 69.94 -3.34
C VAL A 60 -2.53 71.42 -3.19
N HIS A 61 -3.58 71.70 -2.40
CA HIS A 61 -3.97 73.07 -2.10
C HIS A 61 -2.90 73.83 -1.28
N TYR A 62 -2.32 73.19 -0.27
CA TYR A 62 -1.23 73.76 0.53
C TYR A 62 0.04 74.01 -0.30
N TRP A 63 0.29 73.18 -1.32
CA TRP A 63 1.37 73.42 -2.26
C TRP A 63 1.13 74.70 -3.07
N GLY A 64 -0.07 74.87 -3.63
CA GLY A 64 -0.42 76.08 -4.38
C GLY A 64 -0.33 77.37 -3.53
N LEU A 65 -0.62 77.29 -2.23
CA LEU A 65 -0.62 78.46 -1.34
C LEU A 65 0.73 78.80 -0.73
N TYR A 66 1.56 77.79 -0.44
CA TYR A 66 2.74 77.95 0.42
C TYR A 66 4.06 77.51 -0.23
N ALA A 67 4.08 77.16 -1.52
CA ALA A 67 5.30 76.75 -2.22
C ALA A 67 6.34 77.88 -2.36
N ASP A 68 5.91 79.15 -2.37
CA ASP A 68 6.82 80.29 -2.54
C ASP A 68 7.50 80.71 -1.24
N ASP A 69 6.96 80.31 -0.08
CA ASP A 69 7.59 80.51 1.23
C ASP A 69 8.62 79.40 1.51
N ALA A 70 9.89 79.78 1.68
CA ALA A 70 10.99 78.85 1.90
C ALA A 70 10.85 78.01 3.18
N GLN A 71 10.25 78.53 4.24
CA GLN A 71 10.09 77.82 5.51
C GLN A 71 8.92 76.84 5.47
N LEU A 72 7.78 77.26 4.90
CA LEU A 72 6.60 76.40 4.75
C LEU A 72 6.80 75.32 3.69
N ARG A 73 7.49 75.62 2.59
CA ARG A 73 7.86 74.64 1.55
C ARG A 73 8.67 73.48 2.14
N LYS A 74 9.63 73.75 3.03
CA LYS A 74 10.42 72.69 3.69
C LYS A 74 9.55 71.75 4.52
N LYS A 75 8.58 72.29 5.27
CA LYS A 75 7.63 71.48 6.05
C LYS A 75 6.70 70.66 5.14
N LEU A 76 6.31 71.23 4.01
CA LEU A 76 5.46 70.56 3.02
C LEU A 76 6.19 69.40 2.35
N GLN A 77 7.43 69.62 1.93
CA GLN A 77 8.32 68.57 1.39
C GLN A 77 8.57 67.47 2.42
N LEU A 78 8.79 67.83 3.69
CA LEU A 78 8.95 66.87 4.78
C LEU A 78 7.69 66.02 4.98
N ALA A 79 6.51 66.64 4.99
CA ALA A 79 5.24 65.93 5.18
C ALA A 79 4.94 64.94 4.04
N ILE A 80 5.18 65.35 2.79
CA ILE A 80 5.04 64.50 1.60
C ILE A 80 6.08 63.37 1.63
N GLY A 81 7.34 63.68 1.97
CA GLY A 81 8.42 62.71 2.04
C GLY A 81 8.16 61.63 3.08
N VAL A 82 7.80 62.00 4.31
CA VAL A 82 7.57 61.06 5.41
C VAL A 82 6.38 60.14 5.13
N SER A 83 5.25 60.70 4.66
CA SER A 83 4.05 59.92 4.35
C SER A 83 4.25 59.01 3.13
N GLY A 84 4.86 59.53 2.06
CA GLY A 84 5.16 58.76 0.85
C GLY A 84 6.13 57.62 1.10
N ILE A 85 7.28 57.90 1.74
CA ILE A 85 8.26 56.86 2.07
C ILE A 85 7.67 55.84 3.05
N GLY A 86 6.93 56.30 4.07
CA GLY A 86 6.29 55.42 5.04
C GLY A 86 5.30 54.44 4.42
N LEU A 87 4.33 54.94 3.65
CA LEU A 87 3.22 54.13 3.13
C LEU A 87 3.51 53.41 1.80
N LEU A 88 4.33 53.99 0.92
CA LEU A 88 4.61 53.42 -0.40
C LEU A 88 5.87 52.58 -0.47
N ILE A 89 6.79 52.73 0.50
CA ILE A 89 8.07 52.01 0.51
C ILE A 89 8.18 51.16 1.77
N LEU A 90 8.21 51.76 2.96
CA LEU A 90 8.51 51.04 4.21
C LEU A 90 7.42 50.03 4.57
N LEU A 91 6.14 50.38 4.47
CA LEU A 91 5.04 49.48 4.81
C LEU A 91 4.95 48.28 3.85
N PRO A 92 4.96 48.45 2.51
CA PRO A 92 5.04 47.32 1.59
C PRO A 92 6.29 46.47 1.77
N ALA A 93 7.47 47.10 1.95
CA ALA A 93 8.72 46.38 2.19
C ALA A 93 8.68 45.58 3.51
N GLY A 94 8.10 46.16 4.57
CA GLY A 94 7.89 45.49 5.85
C GLY A 94 6.94 44.32 5.76
N LEU A 95 5.83 44.46 5.03
CA LEU A 95 4.89 43.36 4.76
C LEU A 95 5.55 42.23 3.96
N VAL A 96 6.33 42.56 2.93
CA VAL A 96 7.09 41.57 2.15
C VAL A 96 8.12 40.87 3.03
N ALA A 97 8.86 41.60 3.86
CA ALA A 97 9.85 41.04 4.78
C ALA A 97 9.20 40.11 5.82
N ALA A 98 8.05 40.50 6.38
CA ALA A 98 7.29 39.69 7.34
C ALA A 98 6.69 38.42 6.69
N ALA A 99 6.30 38.49 5.42
CA ALA A 99 5.77 37.37 4.67
C ALA A 99 6.84 36.41 4.15
N ARG A 100 8.14 36.77 4.21
CA ARG A 100 9.21 35.86 3.82
C ARG A 100 9.26 34.67 4.80
N PRO A 101 9.24 33.42 4.30
CA PRO A 101 9.34 32.27 5.18
C PRO A 101 10.67 32.32 5.93
N ARG A 102 10.60 32.37 7.27
CA ARG A 102 11.78 32.25 8.12
C ARG A 102 12.39 30.86 7.89
N ARG A 103 13.65 30.84 7.47
CA ARG A 103 14.39 29.60 7.23
C ARG A 103 14.81 29.03 8.60
N ALA A 104 14.29 27.86 8.96
CA ALA A 104 14.69 27.19 10.20
C ALA A 104 16.20 26.91 10.18
N LEU A 105 16.92 27.30 11.24
CA LEU A 105 18.39 27.15 11.34
C LEU A 105 18.86 25.69 11.30
N HIS A 106 18.00 24.73 11.61
CA HIS A 106 18.36 23.32 11.74
C HIS A 106 17.54 22.35 10.89
N GLY A 107 16.87 22.86 9.86
CA GLY A 107 15.93 22.07 9.05
C GLY A 107 14.53 22.03 9.67
N ASP A 108 13.50 22.06 8.81
CA ASP A 108 12.08 22.07 9.22
C ASP A 108 11.50 20.66 9.11
N ALA A 109 11.81 19.82 10.12
CA ALA A 109 11.22 18.50 10.26
C ALA A 109 9.79 18.63 10.79
N ARG A 110 8.81 18.45 9.89
CA ARG A 110 7.37 18.48 10.19
C ARG A 110 6.64 17.46 9.34
N PHE A 111 5.44 17.07 9.76
CA PHE A 111 4.56 16.26 8.93
C PHE A 111 4.07 17.06 7.71
N ALA A 112 3.67 16.33 6.67
CA ALA A 112 3.05 16.89 5.50
C ALA A 112 1.73 17.61 5.85
N SER A 113 1.53 18.76 5.21
CA SER A 113 0.26 19.46 5.20
C SER A 113 -0.71 18.81 4.20
N PRO A 114 -2.03 19.01 4.31
CA PRO A 114 -3.00 18.45 3.35
C PRO A 114 -2.69 18.83 1.91
N ALA A 115 -2.27 20.07 1.66
CA ALA A 115 -1.92 20.52 0.31
C ALA A 115 -0.68 19.79 -0.25
N GLU A 116 0.24 19.34 0.60
CA GLU A 116 1.39 18.52 0.18
C GLU A 116 0.98 17.08 -0.08
N VAL A 117 0.06 16.52 0.71
CA VAL A 117 -0.50 15.18 0.50
C VAL A 117 -1.33 15.13 -0.79
N ASP A 118 -2.20 16.11 -1.00
CA ASP A 118 -3.03 16.21 -2.20
C ASP A 118 -2.13 16.41 -3.45
N ARG A 119 -1.06 17.20 -3.36
CA ARG A 119 -0.09 17.38 -4.45
C ARG A 119 0.73 16.11 -4.75
N ALA A 120 0.96 15.27 -3.74
CA ALA A 120 1.61 13.99 -3.92
C ALA A 120 0.72 12.96 -4.64
N GLY A 121 -0.52 13.31 -4.96
CA GLY A 121 -1.43 12.43 -5.72
C GLY A 121 -2.07 11.32 -4.88
N LEU A 122 -1.92 11.36 -3.54
CA LEU A 122 -2.39 10.26 -2.68
C LEU A 122 -3.89 10.32 -2.35
N THR A 123 -4.57 11.44 -2.58
CA THR A 123 -5.98 11.65 -2.20
C THR A 123 -6.91 11.85 -3.40
N GLY A 124 -6.35 11.90 -4.62
CA GLY A 124 -7.10 12.05 -5.85
C GLY A 124 -6.97 10.77 -6.66
N GLY A 125 -8.08 10.06 -6.87
CA GLY A 125 -8.09 8.95 -7.82
C GLY A 125 -7.98 9.52 -9.23
N ASP A 126 -7.02 9.01 -10.00
CA ASP A 126 -6.90 9.17 -11.45
C ASP A 126 -7.91 8.29 -12.22
N GLY A 127 -8.83 7.65 -11.50
CA GLY A 127 -9.77 6.66 -12.03
C GLY A 127 -9.17 5.26 -12.15
N GLN A 128 -7.87 5.10 -11.88
CA GLN A 128 -7.20 3.80 -11.87
C GLN A 128 -7.28 3.14 -10.49
N PRO A 129 -7.17 1.80 -10.43
CA PRO A 129 -7.08 1.10 -9.16
C PRO A 129 -5.80 1.46 -8.43
N GLY A 130 -5.92 1.81 -7.14
CA GLY A 130 -4.78 2.15 -6.29
C GLY A 130 -4.77 1.37 -4.99
N ILE A 131 -3.57 1.22 -4.42
CA ILE A 131 -3.38 0.50 -3.16
C ILE A 131 -3.74 1.44 -2.01
N LEU A 132 -4.73 1.07 -1.21
CA LEU A 132 -5.13 1.81 -0.03
C LEU A 132 -4.10 1.63 1.09
N ILE A 133 -3.47 2.74 1.51
CA ILE A 133 -2.37 2.73 2.49
C ILE A 133 -2.74 3.41 3.82
N GLY A 134 -3.93 4.01 3.91
CA GLY A 134 -4.38 4.67 5.12
C GLY A 134 -5.43 5.74 4.90
N ARG A 135 -5.57 6.61 5.89
CA ARG A 135 -6.38 7.83 5.84
C ARG A 135 -5.60 9.04 6.30
N HIS A 136 -5.94 10.20 5.75
CA HIS A 136 -5.46 11.49 6.22
C HIS A 136 -6.62 12.48 6.22
N ARG A 137 -6.97 12.97 7.41
CA ARG A 137 -8.09 13.92 7.62
C ARG A 137 -9.41 13.46 6.97
N GLY A 138 -9.76 12.19 7.19
CA GLY A 138 -10.99 11.59 6.67
C GLY A 138 -10.97 11.17 5.20
N LYS A 139 -9.94 11.52 4.42
CA LYS A 139 -9.76 11.03 3.05
C LYS A 139 -8.93 9.75 3.03
N PHE A 140 -9.25 8.82 2.13
CA PHE A 140 -8.38 7.68 1.87
C PHE A 140 -7.08 8.13 1.19
N LEU A 141 -5.99 7.52 1.62
CA LEU A 141 -4.71 7.58 0.94
C LEU A 141 -4.62 6.36 0.01
N SER A 142 -4.52 6.62 -1.29
CA SER A 142 -4.41 5.63 -2.35
C SER A 142 -3.11 5.85 -3.11
N LEU A 143 -2.31 4.80 -3.23
CA LEU A 143 -1.08 4.82 -4.02
C LEU A 143 -1.45 4.61 -5.50
N PRO A 144 -1.11 5.57 -6.40
CA PRO A 144 -1.43 5.44 -7.81
C PRO A 144 -0.44 4.52 -8.54
N GLY A 145 -0.93 3.85 -9.59
CA GLY A 145 -0.11 3.05 -10.51
C GLY A 145 0.49 1.76 -9.91
N GLN A 146 1.47 1.20 -10.63
CA GLN A 146 2.17 -0.04 -10.24
C GLN A 146 3.35 0.26 -9.31
N LEU A 147 3.06 0.67 -8.09
CA LEU A 147 4.06 0.89 -7.05
C LEU A 147 3.99 -0.21 -5.98
N SER A 148 5.10 -0.45 -5.28
CA SER A 148 5.17 -1.42 -4.19
C SER A 148 5.02 -0.75 -2.82
N VAL A 149 4.42 -1.47 -1.88
CA VAL A 149 4.20 -1.01 -0.49
C VAL A 149 4.92 -1.94 0.46
N MET A 150 5.79 -1.40 1.30
CA MET A 150 6.37 -2.09 2.45
C MET A 150 5.63 -1.68 3.72
N LEU A 151 4.96 -2.63 4.38
CA LEU A 151 4.28 -2.42 5.64
C LEU A 151 5.11 -3.01 6.79
N SER A 152 5.64 -2.15 7.65
CA SER A 152 6.30 -2.55 8.90
C SER A 152 5.40 -2.27 10.08
N ALA A 153 4.99 -3.33 10.79
CA ALA A 153 4.11 -3.21 11.95
C ALA A 153 4.32 -4.37 12.94
N PRO A 154 4.35 -4.13 14.27
CA PRO A 154 4.44 -5.18 15.27
C PRO A 154 3.28 -6.20 15.22
N THR A 155 3.41 -7.33 15.91
CA THR A 155 2.29 -8.26 16.10
C THR A 155 1.09 -7.56 16.75
N ARG A 156 -0.14 -7.97 16.40
CA ARG A 156 -1.41 -7.38 16.90
C ARG A 156 -1.62 -5.87 16.62
N SER A 157 -0.79 -5.26 15.76
CA SER A 157 -0.93 -3.85 15.37
C SER A 157 -2.03 -3.59 14.31
N GLY A 158 -2.71 -4.63 13.83
CA GLY A 158 -3.78 -4.52 12.85
C GLY A 158 -3.32 -4.44 11.39
N LYS A 159 -2.17 -5.03 11.02
CA LYS A 159 -1.66 -5.05 9.62
C LYS A 159 -2.69 -5.60 8.61
N GLY A 160 -3.33 -6.73 8.95
CA GLY A 160 -4.33 -7.36 8.09
C GLY A 160 -5.59 -6.51 7.97
N VAL A 161 -6.13 -6.10 9.12
CA VAL A 161 -7.31 -5.25 9.27
C VAL A 161 -7.18 -3.89 8.57
N GLY A 162 -5.99 -3.28 8.63
CA GLY A 162 -5.80 -1.88 8.24
C GLY A 162 -5.26 -1.64 6.83
N VAL A 163 -4.68 -2.68 6.20
CA VAL A 163 -4.11 -2.57 4.86
C VAL A 163 -4.53 -3.75 3.99
N VAL A 164 -4.30 -4.99 4.43
CA VAL A 164 -4.53 -6.18 3.58
C VAL A 164 -6.00 -6.35 3.20
N ILE A 165 -6.88 -6.52 4.18
CA ILE A 165 -8.32 -6.73 3.96
C ILE A 165 -8.97 -5.56 3.19
N PRO A 166 -8.73 -4.28 3.55
CA PRO A 166 -9.23 -3.15 2.76
C PRO A 166 -8.84 -3.22 1.29
N ASN A 167 -7.60 -3.63 0.97
CA ASN A 167 -7.17 -3.77 -0.41
C ASN A 167 -7.81 -4.97 -1.10
N LEU A 168 -7.95 -6.12 -0.45
CA LEU A 168 -8.64 -7.27 -1.04
C LEU A 168 -10.12 -7.02 -1.34
N LEU A 169 -10.76 -6.16 -0.54
CA LEU A 169 -12.12 -5.67 -0.74
C LEU A 169 -12.19 -4.46 -1.71
N ASN A 170 -11.09 -3.97 -2.25
CA ASN A 170 -11.06 -2.78 -3.11
C ASN A 170 -10.39 -3.00 -4.47
N TRP A 171 -9.35 -3.83 -4.52
CA TRP A 171 -8.54 -4.06 -5.70
C TRP A 171 -9.32 -4.89 -6.73
N PRO A 172 -9.58 -4.32 -7.92
CA PRO A 172 -10.45 -4.93 -8.93
C PRO A 172 -9.77 -6.03 -9.73
N ASP A 173 -8.43 -6.06 -9.78
CA ASP A 173 -7.67 -7.04 -10.56
C ASP A 173 -7.25 -8.26 -9.70
N SER A 174 -6.48 -9.16 -10.31
CA SER A 174 -5.94 -10.37 -9.69
C SER A 174 -5.03 -10.07 -8.50
N VAL A 175 -5.11 -10.92 -7.47
CA VAL A 175 -4.25 -10.85 -6.28
C VAL A 175 -3.84 -12.26 -5.88
N VAL A 176 -2.57 -12.42 -5.51
CA VAL A 176 -2.05 -13.63 -4.86
C VAL A 176 -1.73 -13.27 -3.41
N VAL A 177 -2.27 -14.03 -2.47
CA VAL A 177 -2.14 -13.76 -1.04
C VAL A 177 -1.55 -14.98 -0.34
N LEU A 178 -0.44 -14.78 0.37
CA LEU A 178 0.03 -15.77 1.34
C LEU A 178 -0.78 -15.62 2.62
N ASP A 179 -1.77 -16.49 2.80
CA ASP A 179 -2.74 -16.40 3.90
C ASP A 179 -2.58 -17.53 4.92
N ILE A 180 -1.51 -17.46 5.71
CA ILE A 180 -1.16 -18.48 6.73
C ILE A 180 -2.30 -18.71 7.73
N LYS A 181 -3.17 -17.70 7.95
CA LYS A 181 -4.27 -17.78 8.93
C LYS A 181 -5.63 -18.11 8.33
N GLY A 182 -5.79 -18.05 7.00
CA GLY A 182 -7.08 -18.17 6.32
C GLY A 182 -8.05 -16.98 6.49
N GLU A 183 -7.74 -16.02 7.38
CA GLU A 183 -8.62 -14.88 7.66
C GLU A 183 -8.88 -13.99 6.44
N ASN A 184 -7.89 -13.83 5.56
CA ASN A 184 -8.05 -12.99 4.37
C ASN A 184 -9.02 -13.67 3.40
N TYR A 185 -8.88 -14.98 3.21
CA TYR A 185 -9.79 -15.78 2.40
C TYR A 185 -11.23 -15.68 2.93
N ASP A 186 -11.44 -16.05 4.20
CA ASP A 186 -12.77 -16.13 4.83
C ASP A 186 -13.53 -14.79 4.75
N ILE A 187 -12.82 -13.66 4.89
CA ILE A 187 -13.43 -12.33 4.91
C ILE A 187 -13.68 -11.78 3.50
N THR A 188 -12.82 -12.09 2.52
CA THR A 188 -12.76 -11.35 1.26
C THR A 188 -13.11 -12.16 0.02
N ALA A 189 -13.03 -13.49 0.08
CA ALA A 189 -13.31 -14.38 -1.05
C ALA A 189 -14.72 -14.17 -1.62
N GLY A 190 -15.73 -14.02 -0.75
CA GLY A 190 -17.11 -13.78 -1.17
C GLY A 190 -17.29 -12.50 -1.97
N TYR A 191 -16.60 -11.42 -1.57
CA TYR A 191 -16.61 -10.16 -2.30
C TYR A 191 -15.99 -10.35 -3.69
N ARG A 192 -14.80 -10.96 -3.74
CA ARG A 192 -14.04 -11.12 -4.98
C ARG A 192 -14.78 -12.01 -5.98
N ALA A 193 -15.34 -13.13 -5.52
CA ALA A 193 -16.17 -14.01 -6.34
C ALA A 193 -17.42 -13.30 -6.89
N ALA A 194 -18.09 -12.51 -6.06
CA ALA A 194 -19.25 -11.73 -6.48
C ALA A 194 -18.94 -10.64 -7.52
N HIS A 195 -17.67 -10.27 -7.69
CA HIS A 195 -17.21 -9.32 -8.71
C HIS A 195 -16.57 -10.03 -9.91
N GLY A 196 -16.90 -11.31 -10.13
CA GLY A 196 -16.53 -12.06 -11.33
C GLY A 196 -15.10 -12.63 -11.31
N GLN A 197 -14.42 -12.59 -10.17
CA GLN A 197 -13.09 -13.16 -10.05
C GLN A 197 -13.15 -14.64 -9.70
N ALA A 198 -12.32 -15.45 -10.34
CA ALA A 198 -12.09 -16.82 -9.89
C ALA A 198 -11.31 -16.81 -8.58
N VAL A 199 -11.80 -17.50 -7.55
CA VAL A 199 -11.20 -17.52 -6.22
C VAL A 199 -10.77 -18.93 -5.87
N TYR A 200 -9.47 -19.11 -5.69
CA TYR A 200 -8.86 -20.40 -5.33
C TYR A 200 -8.21 -20.28 -3.96
N ALA A 201 -8.33 -21.33 -3.15
CA ALA A 201 -7.55 -21.52 -1.93
C ALA A 201 -6.66 -22.75 -2.12
N PHE A 202 -5.35 -22.58 -1.98
CA PHE A 202 -4.40 -23.68 -2.08
C PHE A 202 -3.76 -23.93 -0.70
N SER A 203 -4.08 -25.07 -0.11
CA SER A 203 -3.55 -25.50 1.19
C SER A 203 -3.11 -26.96 1.09
N PRO A 204 -1.86 -27.24 0.66
CA PRO A 204 -1.43 -28.58 0.26
C PRO A 204 -1.31 -29.59 1.42
N PHE A 205 -1.29 -29.12 2.67
CA PHE A 205 -1.12 -29.95 3.87
C PHE A 205 -2.37 -30.00 4.75
N ASP A 206 -3.46 -29.36 4.31
CA ASP A 206 -4.69 -29.25 5.09
C ASP A 206 -5.69 -30.29 4.59
N GLU A 207 -5.55 -31.52 5.10
CA GLU A 207 -6.42 -32.66 4.78
C GLU A 207 -7.89 -32.40 5.15
N ASP A 208 -8.12 -31.51 6.13
CA ASP A 208 -9.44 -31.07 6.59
C ASP A 208 -9.93 -29.77 5.93
N ALA A 209 -9.11 -29.15 5.07
CA ALA A 209 -9.37 -27.87 4.42
C ALA A 209 -9.73 -26.73 5.40
N ARG A 210 -9.27 -26.78 6.67
CA ARG A 210 -9.23 -25.64 7.62
C ARG A 210 -8.61 -25.96 8.99
N SER A 211 -7.45 -26.60 9.06
CA SER A 211 -6.75 -26.77 10.33
C SER A 211 -5.98 -25.50 10.72
N GLN A 212 -6.49 -24.69 11.66
CA GLN A 212 -5.77 -23.55 12.27
C GLN A 212 -4.51 -23.97 13.08
N ARG A 213 -4.25 -25.28 13.14
CA ARG A 213 -3.22 -25.92 13.95
C ARG A 213 -1.83 -25.40 13.61
N ASP A 214 -1.53 -25.21 12.32
CA ASP A 214 -0.21 -24.74 11.87
C ASP A 214 0.07 -23.31 12.34
N ALA A 215 -0.93 -22.42 12.26
CA ALA A 215 -0.79 -21.03 12.70
C ALA A 215 -0.61 -20.92 14.22
N ASP A 216 -1.35 -21.74 14.98
CA ASP A 216 -1.21 -21.83 16.43
C ASP A 216 0.13 -22.44 16.83
N GLU A 217 0.60 -23.46 16.11
CA GLU A 217 1.90 -24.10 16.31
C GLU A 217 3.06 -23.13 16.03
N TYR A 218 3.03 -22.41 14.90
CA TYR A 218 4.03 -21.37 14.64
C TYR A 218 3.95 -20.22 15.65
N SER A 219 2.74 -19.82 16.07
CA SER A 219 2.59 -18.78 17.09
C SER A 219 3.09 -19.24 18.47
N ALA A 220 3.00 -20.54 18.77
CA ALA A 220 3.54 -21.14 19.97
C ALA A 220 5.08 -21.25 19.90
N MET A 221 5.63 -21.69 18.76
CA MET A 221 7.08 -21.74 18.52
C MET A 221 7.74 -20.35 18.62
N LEU A 222 7.05 -19.30 18.17
CA LEU A 222 7.52 -17.91 18.27
C LEU A 222 7.44 -17.33 19.70
N GLY A 223 6.73 -18.01 20.60
CA GLY A 223 6.59 -17.62 22.00
C GLY A 223 5.66 -16.43 22.26
N HIS A 224 5.49 -16.11 23.54
CA HIS A 224 4.71 -14.96 24.00
C HIS A 224 5.62 -13.92 24.66
N PHE A 225 5.39 -12.64 24.36
CA PHE A 225 6.05 -11.53 25.05
C PHE A 225 5.10 -10.90 26.07
N THR A 226 5.58 -10.70 27.30
CA THR A 226 4.84 -10.05 28.38
C THR A 226 5.03 -8.54 28.32
N GLU A 227 3.96 -7.82 27.99
CA GLU A 227 3.95 -6.34 27.98
C GLU A 227 3.62 -5.81 29.39
N ARG A 228 4.53 -5.04 30.00
CA ARG A 228 4.25 -4.31 31.24
C ARG A 228 3.50 -3.01 30.92
N ALA A 229 2.17 -3.04 31.04
CA ALA A 229 1.36 -1.83 31.04
C ALA A 229 1.53 -1.08 32.38
N THR A 230 2.19 0.07 32.36
CA THR A 230 2.20 0.98 33.51
C THR A 230 1.01 1.93 33.40
N SER A 231 -0.04 1.65 34.18
CA SER A 231 -1.13 2.60 34.40
C SER A 231 -0.65 3.68 35.37
N ARG A 232 -0.61 4.94 34.92
CA ARG A 232 -0.31 6.10 35.77
C ARG A 232 -1.61 6.64 36.36
N GLY A 233 -1.82 6.39 37.66
CA GLY A 233 -2.90 7.00 38.43
C GLY A 233 -2.62 8.48 38.69
N HIS A 234 -3.60 9.34 38.44
CA HIS A 234 -3.56 10.74 38.86
C HIS A 234 -3.90 10.82 40.35
N SER A 235 -2.93 11.22 41.18
CA SER A 235 -3.22 11.78 42.49
C SER A 235 -3.20 13.31 42.40
N ARG A 236 -4.25 13.94 42.93
CA ARG A 236 -4.28 15.37 43.22
C ARG A 236 -3.71 15.56 44.62
N SER A 237 -2.68 16.38 44.76
CA SER A 237 -2.31 16.96 46.05
C SER A 237 -2.60 18.46 46.03
N PHE A 238 -3.14 18.90 47.16
CA PHE A 238 -3.58 20.25 47.47
C PHE A 238 -2.50 20.91 48.33
N SER A 239 -2.01 22.06 47.88
CA SER A 239 -1.27 23.13 48.58
C SER A 239 -0.39 23.82 47.52
N GLY A 240 -0.11 25.12 47.52
CA GLY A 240 -0.33 26.21 48.46
C GLY A 240 0.71 27.26 48.06
N HIS A 241 0.25 28.40 47.52
CA HIS A 241 0.97 29.66 47.25
C HIS A 241 2.48 29.61 46.95
N GLY A 242 2.83 29.87 45.68
CA GLY A 242 4.15 30.36 45.27
C GLY A 242 4.03 31.19 44.00
N HIS A 243 4.33 32.48 44.06
CA HIS A 243 4.42 33.33 42.88
C HIS A 243 5.66 32.92 42.09
N SER A 244 5.50 32.20 40.97
CA SER A 244 6.61 31.87 40.07
C SER A 244 6.72 32.92 38.98
N THR A 245 7.78 33.70 39.00
CA THR A 245 8.20 34.49 37.84
C THR A 245 8.71 33.54 36.77
N VAL A 246 7.90 33.32 35.72
CA VAL A 246 8.27 32.46 34.59
C VAL A 246 9.18 33.25 33.66
N SER A 247 10.49 33.04 33.76
CA SER A 247 11.42 33.46 32.71
C SER A 247 11.29 32.48 31.54
N ARG A 248 10.82 32.97 30.39
CA ARG A 248 10.70 32.20 29.16
C ARG A 248 12.02 32.30 28.40
N ASN A 249 12.88 31.31 28.57
CA ASN A 249 14.11 31.18 27.80
C ASN A 249 13.79 30.39 26.52
N GLU A 250 13.61 31.07 25.39
CA GLU A 250 13.46 30.43 24.08
C GLU A 250 14.83 30.06 23.54
N SER A 251 15.19 28.78 23.66
CA SER A 251 16.36 28.21 22.99
C SER A 251 15.89 27.28 21.87
N GLU A 252 16.36 27.54 20.66
CA GLU A 252 16.05 26.71 19.50
C GLU A 252 16.92 25.44 19.53
N GLN A 253 16.38 24.36 20.10
CA GLN A 253 17.05 23.06 20.14
C GLN A 253 16.54 22.13 19.04
N ARG A 254 17.44 21.30 18.50
CA ARG A 254 17.10 20.27 17.51
C ARG A 254 16.28 19.18 18.17
N ARG A 255 15.02 18.99 17.75
CA ARG A 255 14.16 17.87 18.15
C ARG A 255 13.75 17.06 16.93
N ALA A 256 13.81 15.74 17.04
CA ALA A 256 13.27 14.84 16.02
C ALA A 256 11.76 15.00 15.89
N LEU A 257 11.22 14.78 14.68
CA LEU A 257 9.77 14.87 14.43
C LEU A 257 8.96 13.87 15.28
N LEU A 258 9.51 12.68 15.46
CA LEU A 258 9.05 11.70 16.44
C LEU A 258 10.28 11.09 17.12
N LEU A 259 10.24 11.01 18.43
CA LEU A 259 11.19 10.21 19.21
C LEU A 259 10.88 8.71 19.02
N PRO A 260 11.86 7.81 19.19
CA PRO A 260 11.63 6.37 19.11
C PRO A 260 10.53 5.86 20.06
N GLN A 261 10.41 6.49 21.24
CA GLN A 261 9.36 6.18 22.21
C GLN A 261 7.98 6.63 21.69
N GLU A 262 7.88 7.87 21.19
CA GLU A 262 6.64 8.41 20.58
C GLU A 262 6.20 7.58 19.36
N PHE A 263 7.13 7.04 18.60
CA PHE A 263 6.83 6.15 17.47
C PHE A 263 6.30 4.79 17.93
N LYS A 264 6.85 4.22 19.02
CA LYS A 264 6.34 2.97 19.61
C LYS A 264 4.96 3.17 20.26
N GLU A 265 4.69 4.36 20.78
CA GLU A 265 3.43 4.75 21.43
C GLU A 265 2.39 5.37 20.48
N LEU A 266 2.64 5.36 19.15
CA LEU A 266 1.74 5.94 18.15
C LEU A 266 0.31 5.36 18.23
N GLY A 267 0.21 4.13 18.75
CA GLY A 267 -1.02 3.40 19.01
C GLY A 267 -1.45 2.52 17.85
N SER A 268 -2.57 1.82 18.03
CA SER A 268 -3.13 0.93 17.00
C SER A 268 -3.90 1.66 15.91
N GLU A 269 -4.23 2.95 16.08
CA GLU A 269 -5.07 3.72 15.15
C GLU A 269 -4.28 4.59 14.18
N ARG A 270 -3.00 4.88 14.46
CA ARG A 270 -2.17 5.77 13.63
C ARG A 270 -1.13 5.01 12.83
N LEU A 271 -0.72 5.59 11.72
CA LEU A 271 0.37 5.10 10.88
C LEU A 271 1.21 6.28 10.38
N VAL A 272 2.43 5.98 9.94
CA VAL A 272 3.27 6.95 9.24
C VAL A 272 3.47 6.45 7.82
N VAL A 273 3.09 7.27 6.83
CA VAL A 273 3.40 7.00 5.43
C VAL A 273 4.65 7.77 5.04
N ILE A 274 5.59 7.07 4.44
CA ILE A 274 6.75 7.65 3.77
C ILE A 274 6.52 7.42 2.28
N PHE A 275 6.52 8.51 1.52
CA PHE A 275 6.29 8.49 0.08
C PHE A 275 7.27 9.46 -0.59
N GLU A 276 7.66 9.15 -1.82
CA GLU A 276 8.65 9.93 -2.54
C GLU A 276 8.22 11.40 -2.69
N ASN A 277 9.17 12.32 -2.53
CA ASN A 277 8.96 13.76 -2.71
C ASN A 277 7.84 14.38 -1.84
N CYS A 278 7.40 13.69 -0.79
CA CYS A 278 6.47 14.19 0.21
C CYS A 278 7.10 14.12 1.61
N LYS A 279 6.79 15.10 2.46
CA LYS A 279 7.16 15.00 3.89
C LYS A 279 6.45 13.78 4.50
N PRO A 280 6.96 13.19 5.61
CA PRO A 280 6.27 12.10 6.28
C PRO A 280 4.82 12.47 6.60
N ILE A 281 3.89 11.55 6.36
CA ILE A 281 2.47 11.77 6.56
C ILE A 281 2.06 11.00 7.81
N LEU A 282 1.57 11.71 8.82
CA LEU A 282 0.92 11.08 9.96
C LEU A 282 -0.54 10.83 9.59
N GLY A 283 -0.90 9.56 9.41
CA GLY A 283 -2.22 9.12 8.99
C GLY A 283 -2.92 8.26 10.04
N GLU A 284 -4.13 7.87 9.69
CA GLU A 284 -4.98 6.93 10.42
C GLU A 284 -5.03 5.61 9.67
N LYS A 285 -5.09 4.49 10.40
CA LYS A 285 -5.33 3.18 9.82
C LYS A 285 -6.77 3.06 9.36
N ILE A 286 -6.98 2.36 8.25
CA ILE A 286 -8.32 1.96 7.84
C ILE A 286 -8.81 0.89 8.81
N ARG A 287 -10.11 0.86 9.10
CA ARG A 287 -10.74 -0.20 9.89
C ARG A 287 -11.95 -0.70 9.11
N TYR A 288 -11.76 -1.74 8.29
CA TYR A 288 -12.79 -2.21 7.35
C TYR A 288 -14.13 -2.48 8.05
N TYR A 289 -14.10 -3.03 9.27
CA TYR A 289 -15.29 -3.37 10.05
C TYR A 289 -16.03 -2.15 10.66
N ARG A 290 -15.38 -0.98 10.72
CA ARG A 290 -16.01 0.28 11.19
C ARG A 290 -16.50 1.15 10.03
N ASP A 291 -16.04 0.88 8.82
CA ASP A 291 -16.20 1.77 7.69
C ASP A 291 -17.22 1.22 6.69
N LYS A 292 -18.29 2.00 6.48
CA LYS A 292 -19.42 1.64 5.60
C LYS A 292 -19.00 1.29 4.18
N ALA A 293 -17.89 1.89 3.71
CA ALA A 293 -17.36 1.60 2.38
C ALA A 293 -16.95 0.14 2.21
N PHE A 294 -16.54 -0.54 3.30
CA PHE A 294 -16.09 -1.93 3.29
C PHE A 294 -17.09 -2.89 3.93
N THR A 295 -17.84 -2.48 4.95
CA THR A 295 -18.84 -3.39 5.56
C THR A 295 -19.92 -3.82 4.58
N SER A 296 -20.29 -2.95 3.63
CA SER A 296 -21.19 -3.26 2.51
C SER A 296 -20.62 -4.29 1.51
N ARG A 297 -19.31 -4.52 1.55
CA ARG A 297 -18.58 -5.44 0.65
C ARG A 297 -18.43 -6.83 1.26
N LEU A 298 -18.65 -7.00 2.56
CA LEU A 298 -18.48 -8.29 3.24
C LEU A 298 -19.54 -9.30 2.76
N ARG A 299 -19.08 -10.45 2.27
CA ARG A 299 -19.94 -11.55 1.79
C ARG A 299 -19.35 -12.89 2.26
N PRO A 300 -20.18 -13.91 2.50
CA PRO A 300 -19.70 -15.25 2.84
C PRO A 300 -18.73 -15.76 1.77
N ALA A 301 -17.66 -16.41 2.20
CA ALA A 301 -16.73 -17.07 1.28
C ALA A 301 -17.47 -18.15 0.46
N PRO A 302 -17.19 -18.28 -0.85
CA PRO A 302 -17.74 -19.36 -1.65
C PRO A 302 -17.23 -20.71 -1.12
N ALA A 303 -18.06 -21.74 -1.28
CA ALA A 303 -17.59 -23.10 -1.02
C ALA A 303 -16.53 -23.47 -2.05
N VAL A 304 -15.31 -23.76 -1.60
CA VAL A 304 -14.24 -24.25 -2.45
C VAL A 304 -14.38 -25.76 -2.55
N PRO A 305 -14.62 -26.33 -3.75
CA PRO A 305 -14.53 -27.77 -3.93
C PRO A 305 -13.09 -28.21 -3.65
N ARG A 306 -12.93 -29.29 -2.87
CA ARG A 306 -11.61 -29.86 -2.63
C ARG A 306 -10.98 -30.26 -3.95
N MET A 307 -9.71 -29.88 -4.14
CA MET A 307 -8.96 -30.36 -5.29
C MET A 307 -8.75 -31.86 -5.15
N ASN A 308 -9.14 -32.61 -6.17
CA ASN A 308 -8.81 -34.03 -6.26
C ASN A 308 -7.31 -34.17 -6.55
N MET A 309 -6.52 -34.35 -5.49
CA MET A 309 -5.06 -34.43 -5.58
C MET A 309 -4.61 -35.67 -6.36
N ASP A 310 -5.35 -36.78 -6.28
CA ASP A 310 -5.03 -38.01 -7.02
C ASP A 310 -5.15 -37.78 -8.53
N LEU A 311 -6.23 -37.13 -8.97
CA LEU A 311 -6.40 -36.74 -10.37
C LEU A 311 -5.36 -35.71 -10.81
N HIS A 312 -5.06 -34.71 -9.96
CA HIS A 312 -4.06 -33.70 -10.28
C HIS A 312 -2.67 -34.34 -10.45
N LEU A 313 -2.25 -35.20 -9.53
CA LEU A 313 -0.99 -35.94 -9.60
C LEU A 313 -0.97 -36.88 -10.81
N ALA A 314 -2.06 -37.59 -11.09
CA ALA A 314 -2.16 -38.44 -12.28
C ALA A 314 -1.98 -37.65 -13.58
N ARG A 315 -2.56 -36.45 -13.69
CA ARG A 315 -2.38 -35.54 -14.84
C ARG A 315 -0.95 -35.02 -14.94
N VAL A 316 -0.37 -34.55 -13.82
CA VAL A 316 1.01 -34.01 -13.77
C VAL A 316 2.05 -35.09 -14.09
N GLN A 317 1.80 -36.34 -13.68
CA GLN A 317 2.66 -37.48 -13.95
C GLN A 317 2.37 -38.16 -15.29
N GLU A 318 1.48 -37.60 -16.11
CA GLU A 318 1.05 -38.16 -17.40
C GLU A 318 0.72 -39.66 -17.31
N ARG A 319 -0.04 -40.05 -16.28
CA ARG A 319 -0.49 -41.44 -16.13
C ARG A 319 -1.61 -41.71 -17.14
N TRP A 320 -1.25 -42.30 -18.27
CA TRP A 320 -2.20 -42.71 -19.31
C TRP A 320 -2.86 -44.05 -18.97
N ARG A 321 -4.15 -44.19 -19.33
CA ARG A 321 -4.83 -45.49 -19.45
C ARG A 321 -5.37 -45.63 -20.87
N TYR A 322 -5.37 -46.85 -21.38
CA TYR A 322 -6.13 -47.19 -22.58
C TYR A 322 -7.63 -47.21 -22.23
N VAL A 323 -8.42 -46.60 -23.09
CA VAL A 323 -9.88 -46.66 -23.07
C VAL A 323 -10.29 -47.50 -24.26
N ASP A 324 -11.13 -48.51 -24.05
CA ASP A 324 -11.64 -49.31 -25.16
C ASP A 324 -12.44 -48.42 -26.13
N ASP A 325 -12.27 -48.68 -27.43
CA ASP A 325 -12.82 -47.83 -28.50
C ASP A 325 -14.36 -47.81 -28.54
N GLU A 326 -15.03 -48.72 -27.82
CA GLU A 326 -16.49 -48.84 -27.77
C GLU A 326 -17.03 -48.76 -26.33
N LEU A 327 -17.74 -47.67 -26.03
CA LEU A 327 -18.54 -47.52 -24.81
C LEU A 327 -19.96 -48.07 -25.06
N GLY A 328 -20.50 -48.80 -24.08
CA GLY A 328 -21.88 -49.29 -24.13
C GLY A 328 -22.90 -48.14 -24.21
N PRO A 329 -24.10 -48.36 -24.77
CA PRO A 329 -25.12 -47.33 -24.83
C PRO A 329 -25.56 -46.91 -23.42
N GLY A 330 -25.17 -45.69 -23.01
CA GLY A 330 -25.44 -45.13 -21.68
C GLY A 330 -24.21 -44.99 -20.79
N ASP A 331 -23.07 -45.55 -21.19
CA ASP A 331 -21.80 -45.38 -20.48
C ASP A 331 -21.14 -44.05 -20.89
N GLY A 332 -21.03 -43.15 -19.92
CA GLY A 332 -20.26 -41.91 -20.07
C GLY A 332 -18.84 -42.13 -19.53
N LEU A 333 -17.83 -41.67 -20.29
CA LEU A 333 -16.47 -41.65 -19.80
C LEU A 333 -16.28 -40.44 -18.88
N ASP A 334 -16.16 -40.70 -17.58
CA ASP A 334 -15.75 -39.67 -16.63
C ASP A 334 -14.21 -39.57 -16.64
N TYR A 335 -13.69 -38.56 -17.34
CA TYR A 335 -12.25 -38.28 -17.45
C TYR A 335 -11.55 -38.14 -16.08
N GLU A 336 -12.30 -37.94 -14.99
CA GLU A 336 -11.78 -37.82 -13.63
C GLU A 336 -11.49 -39.18 -12.95
N GLN A 337 -11.98 -40.30 -13.49
CA GLN A 337 -11.87 -41.66 -12.89
C GLN A 337 -10.62 -42.45 -13.32
N LEU A 338 -9.70 -41.83 -14.04
CA LEU A 338 -8.49 -42.48 -14.56
C LEU A 338 -7.36 -42.65 -13.52
N ALA A 339 -7.56 -42.24 -12.26
CA ALA A 339 -6.62 -42.48 -11.15
C ALA A 339 -6.92 -43.81 -10.42
N TYR A 340 -5.89 -44.56 -9.98
CA TYR A 340 -6.08 -45.79 -9.19
C TYR A 340 -6.25 -45.46 -7.71
N ASP A 341 -7.33 -45.96 -7.11
CA ASP A 341 -7.53 -45.93 -5.65
C ASP A 341 -6.59 -46.93 -4.99
N MET A 342 -5.40 -46.45 -4.57
CA MET A 342 -4.34 -47.28 -3.96
C MET A 342 -4.75 -47.91 -2.63
N SER A 343 -5.84 -47.45 -2.00
CA SER A 343 -6.40 -48.09 -0.79
C SER A 343 -7.02 -49.47 -1.08
N ARG A 344 -7.31 -49.76 -2.35
CA ARG A 344 -7.82 -51.05 -2.82
C ARG A 344 -6.73 -52.01 -3.28
N LEU A 345 -5.46 -51.62 -3.20
CA LEU A 345 -4.35 -52.51 -3.52
C LEU A 345 -4.43 -53.71 -2.56
N PRO A 346 -4.54 -54.96 -3.06
CA PRO A 346 -4.57 -56.13 -2.21
C PRO A 346 -3.27 -56.18 -1.39
N ALA A 347 -3.36 -56.64 -0.14
CA ALA A 347 -2.18 -56.85 0.68
C ALA A 347 -1.26 -57.84 -0.03
N LEU A 348 -0.15 -57.34 -0.58
CA LEU A 348 0.87 -58.14 -1.24
C LEU A 348 1.57 -58.94 -0.13
N ALA A 349 1.07 -60.15 0.14
CA ALA A 349 1.74 -61.08 1.05
C ALA A 349 3.09 -61.48 0.44
N ASP A 350 4.02 -61.97 1.29
CA ASP A 350 5.31 -62.57 0.92
C ASP A 350 5.15 -63.90 0.14
N GLY A 351 4.36 -63.86 -0.93
CA GLY A 351 4.10 -64.98 -1.83
C GLY A 351 5.14 -65.08 -2.94
N GLU A 352 5.03 -66.15 -3.73
CA GLU A 352 5.90 -66.36 -4.90
C GLU A 352 5.81 -65.17 -5.88
N PRO A 353 6.94 -64.68 -6.44
CA PRO A 353 6.99 -63.47 -7.26
C PRO A 353 5.96 -63.41 -8.39
N GLY A 354 5.61 -64.56 -8.96
CA GLY A 354 4.59 -64.67 -10.02
C GLY A 354 3.18 -64.27 -9.55
N GLN A 355 2.81 -64.64 -8.32
CA GLN A 355 1.48 -64.34 -7.75
C GLN A 355 1.36 -62.88 -7.34
N VAL A 356 2.45 -62.32 -6.82
CA VAL A 356 2.55 -60.88 -6.51
C VAL A 356 2.45 -60.06 -7.79
N ALA A 357 3.16 -60.46 -8.84
CA ALA A 357 3.10 -59.80 -10.15
C ALA A 357 1.69 -59.88 -10.76
N GLU A 358 1.04 -61.04 -10.69
CA GLU A 358 -0.33 -61.22 -11.19
C GLU A 358 -1.35 -60.36 -10.41
N GLY A 359 -1.26 -60.31 -9.08
CA GLY A 359 -2.13 -59.47 -8.26
C GLY A 359 -1.94 -57.96 -8.50
N ILE A 360 -0.70 -57.52 -8.76
CA ILE A 360 -0.42 -56.12 -9.15
C ILE A 360 -0.96 -55.84 -10.55
N LEU A 361 -0.77 -56.76 -11.50
CA LEU A 361 -1.24 -56.60 -12.87
C LEU A 361 -2.77 -56.58 -12.95
N ASP A 362 -3.47 -57.43 -12.19
CA ASP A 362 -4.93 -57.39 -12.10
C ASP A 362 -5.42 -56.08 -11.46
N PHE A 363 -4.73 -55.56 -10.44
CA PHE A 363 -5.06 -54.25 -9.86
C PHE A 363 -4.80 -53.08 -10.84
N MET A 364 -3.68 -53.13 -11.57
CA MET A 364 -3.27 -52.06 -12.48
C MET A 364 -3.95 -52.13 -13.85
N VAL A 365 -4.40 -53.29 -14.32
CA VAL A 365 -4.89 -53.46 -15.70
C VAL A 365 -6.32 -54.01 -15.74
N GLY A 366 -6.84 -54.53 -14.62
CA GLY A 366 -8.12 -55.22 -14.55
C GLY A 366 -8.03 -56.68 -15.02
N PRO A 367 -9.02 -57.53 -14.69
CA PRO A 367 -9.02 -58.93 -15.09
C PRO A 367 -9.03 -59.04 -16.62
N ARG A 368 -8.12 -59.86 -17.17
CA ARG A 368 -8.00 -60.04 -18.62
C ARG A 368 -9.33 -60.52 -19.22
N PRO A 369 -9.86 -59.86 -20.27
CA PRO A 369 -11.00 -60.39 -21.01
C PRO A 369 -10.59 -61.74 -21.64
N GLY A 370 -11.22 -62.84 -21.22
CA GLY A 370 -10.98 -64.18 -21.78
C GLY A 370 -10.51 -65.26 -20.79
N GLY A 371 -10.40 -64.97 -19.49
CA GLY A 371 -10.04 -65.95 -18.47
C GLY A 371 -11.16 -66.92 -18.09
N ALA A 372 -11.52 -67.83 -19.00
CA ALA A 372 -12.09 -69.18 -18.79
C ALA A 372 -12.83 -69.65 -20.06
N SER A 373 -12.13 -69.75 -21.20
CA SER A 373 -12.60 -70.57 -22.31
C SER A 373 -11.52 -71.60 -22.64
N ASN A 374 -11.89 -72.87 -22.69
CA ASN A 374 -11.05 -73.98 -23.14
C ASN A 374 -10.53 -73.68 -24.57
N GLY A 375 -9.37 -73.03 -24.68
CA GLY A 375 -8.63 -72.88 -25.92
C GLY A 375 -7.81 -74.14 -26.16
N GLY A 376 -7.97 -74.75 -27.33
CA GLY A 376 -7.32 -76.02 -27.68
C GLY A 376 -5.80 -75.99 -27.60
N ALA A 377 -5.20 -77.16 -27.34
CA ALA A 377 -3.76 -77.34 -27.35
C ALA A 377 -3.18 -77.04 -28.74
N ILE A 378 -2.13 -76.22 -28.78
CA ILE A 378 -1.34 -75.98 -29.98
C ILE A 378 -0.28 -77.09 -30.05
N GLU A 379 -0.42 -78.00 -31.00
CA GLU A 379 0.69 -78.89 -31.38
C GLU A 379 1.69 -78.11 -32.21
N ALA A 380 2.98 -78.26 -31.88
CA ALA A 380 4.07 -77.69 -32.65
C ALA A 380 4.18 -78.41 -34.00
N VAL A 381 3.99 -77.68 -35.09
CA VAL A 381 4.36 -78.13 -36.43
C VAL A 381 5.88 -77.98 -36.55
N ALA A 382 6.56 -79.00 -37.06
CA ALA A 382 7.99 -78.93 -37.34
C ALA A 382 8.23 -77.94 -38.49
N ASP A 383 9.07 -76.93 -38.25
CA ASP A 383 9.48 -75.96 -39.27
C ASP A 383 10.45 -76.62 -40.27
N GLU A 384 10.17 -76.49 -41.57
CA GLU A 384 10.99 -76.97 -42.69
C GLU A 384 12.16 -76.04 -43.05
N ASP A 385 12.30 -74.90 -42.38
CA ASP A 385 13.35 -73.91 -42.67
C ASP A 385 14.44 -73.95 -41.59
N ASP A 386 15.46 -74.76 -41.86
CA ASP A 386 16.65 -75.09 -41.04
C ASP A 386 17.57 -73.87 -40.79
N VAL A 387 17.04 -72.82 -40.15
CA VAL A 387 17.73 -71.54 -39.94
C VAL A 387 17.65 -71.09 -38.48
N LEU A 388 18.00 -71.96 -37.53
CA LEU A 388 18.55 -71.52 -36.24
C LEU A 388 19.60 -72.52 -35.71
N LEU A 389 20.68 -71.95 -35.19
CA LEU A 389 21.88 -72.62 -34.69
C LEU A 389 21.58 -73.58 -33.53
N SER A 390 22.15 -74.78 -33.60
CA SER A 390 22.09 -75.84 -32.58
C SER A 390 22.58 -75.39 -31.20
N GLU A 391 22.03 -76.02 -30.15
CA GLU A 391 22.21 -75.78 -28.69
C GLU A 391 23.64 -75.92 -28.11
N ASP A 392 24.69 -75.71 -28.90
CA ASP A 392 26.09 -75.85 -28.46
C ASP A 392 26.94 -74.60 -28.76
N SER A 393 26.43 -73.42 -28.37
CA SER A 393 27.24 -72.20 -28.31
C SER A 393 27.10 -71.51 -26.95
N THR A 394 28.00 -71.88 -26.04
CA THR A 394 28.32 -71.11 -24.83
C THR A 394 28.73 -69.69 -25.23
N VAL A 395 27.83 -68.73 -25.08
CA VAL A 395 28.17 -67.31 -25.12
C VAL A 395 28.75 -66.92 -23.77
N VAL A 396 30.04 -66.62 -23.79
CA VAL A 396 30.84 -66.11 -22.67
C VAL A 396 30.30 -64.75 -22.23
N ILE A 397 29.90 -64.64 -20.96
CA ILE A 397 29.55 -63.36 -20.33
C ILE A 397 30.82 -62.51 -20.26
N ALA A 398 30.85 -61.38 -20.96
CA ALA A 398 31.93 -60.41 -20.87
C ALA A 398 31.96 -59.75 -19.48
N ASP A 399 33.16 -59.55 -18.96
CA ASP A 399 33.49 -58.94 -17.67
C ASP A 399 32.86 -57.52 -17.54
N PRO A 400 32.10 -57.23 -16.46
CA PRO A 400 31.43 -55.94 -16.28
C PRO A 400 32.38 -54.75 -15.97
N SER A 401 33.70 -54.94 -16.02
CA SER A 401 34.70 -53.88 -15.83
C SER A 401 35.03 -53.06 -17.09
N VAL A 402 34.42 -53.35 -18.24
CA VAL A 402 34.62 -52.61 -19.51
C VAL A 402 33.30 -52.04 -20.03
N ILE A 403 32.76 -51.02 -19.36
CA ILE A 403 31.76 -50.11 -19.95
C ILE A 403 32.25 -48.68 -19.71
N GLU A 404 32.73 -48.05 -20.78
CA GLU A 404 33.07 -46.62 -20.81
C GLU A 404 31.84 -45.78 -20.47
N ARG A 405 31.98 -44.90 -19.48
CA ARG A 405 31.01 -43.85 -19.18
C ARG A 405 31.12 -42.76 -20.25
N ALA A 406 30.05 -42.56 -21.01
CA ALA A 406 29.93 -41.39 -21.87
C ALA A 406 29.70 -40.14 -21.00
N ASP A 407 30.65 -39.21 -21.04
CA ASP A 407 30.50 -37.85 -20.53
C ASP A 407 29.39 -37.12 -21.31
N ILE A 408 28.47 -36.51 -20.56
CA ILE A 408 27.48 -35.56 -21.09
C ILE A 408 27.98 -34.18 -20.71
N THR A 409 28.50 -33.45 -21.69
CA THR A 409 28.74 -32.00 -21.62
C THR A 409 27.50 -31.19 -21.92
#